data_AF-A0A814IZH8-F1
#
_entry.id   AF-A0A814IZH8-F1
#
_cell.length_a   1.000
_cell.length_b   1.000
_cell.length_c   1.000
_cell.angle_alpha   90.00
_cell.angle_beta   90.00
_cell.angle_gamma   90.00
#
_symmetry.space_group_name_H-M   'P 1'
#
loop_
_entity.id
_entity.type
_entity.pdbx_description
1 polymer ?
#
loop_
_entity_poly.entity_id
_entity_poly.type
_entity_poly.pdbx_seq_one_letter_code
_entity_poly.pdbx_strand_id
1 'polypeptide(L)'
;MNGTKDELSEIDSRLTNHNLNRKMLQATASEDQTLKIEEVFTSSTRQSGIEVLLKEGVYEAAYPLHDQLSREQDAGEPETWNDRMKLYHRWAKLKNIFRIQPIHAIRDYYGERLAFYFAWLGWYNSLLIIPSILGIFVLLWGLFSVKYDRPTLDICNSTSSYLMCPKLDRQSYWFLNETCFNAKMSYIFDNSASVAFAIMISIFAVSINFLWQRHEFRLQYEWDMTDIAEETETLRPDFERRVEKTIINKVTDKLEPYVPAYKRFLYYTSSFSIVVLMVLLVLAVVAGIVIYRLSVSAAFNTIDREMSIYRWKPIIVPITGALINLIIILILQYFYEILAIWLTNVELHRTDKSYEASLTIKMFLFQFHFVYSIIFLVRSLISRVPRNVRAQLNRCRYLVQQMYWGAELYAQNPNLIKKDENRVRIDEQDHEYNRQSALPSLMTIPNELNFDACVTPEL
;
A
#
# COMPACT_ATOMS: atom_id res chain seq x y z
N MET A 1 -11.50 -56.28 36.66
CA MET A 1 -12.33 -55.78 35.53
C MET A 1 -11.84 -54.43 34.96
N ASN A 2 -10.66 -53.91 35.33
CA ASN A 2 -10.15 -52.64 34.77
C ASN A 2 -9.11 -52.80 33.64
N GLY A 3 -8.38 -53.92 33.55
CA GLY A 3 -7.32 -54.09 32.55
C GLY A 3 -7.80 -54.21 31.10
N THR A 4 -9.00 -54.76 30.86
CA THR A 4 -9.53 -54.97 29.51
C THR A 4 -10.10 -53.70 28.87
N LYS A 5 -10.39 -52.65 29.63
CA LYS A 5 -10.86 -51.36 29.08
C LYS A 5 -9.72 -50.50 28.56
N ASP A 6 -8.58 -50.52 29.25
CA ASP A 6 -7.41 -49.74 28.85
C ASP A 6 -6.79 -50.29 27.56
N GLU A 7 -6.69 -51.61 27.43
CA GLU A 7 -6.22 -52.28 26.19
C GLU A 7 -7.15 -52.02 24.99
N LEU A 8 -8.48 -52.01 25.20
CA LEU A 8 -9.43 -51.73 24.12
C LEU A 8 -9.32 -50.28 23.64
N SER A 9 -9.10 -49.33 24.56
CA SER A 9 -8.91 -47.92 24.23
C SER A 9 -7.61 -47.65 23.48
N GLU A 10 -6.55 -48.40 23.82
CA GLU A 10 -5.26 -48.30 23.14
C GLU A 10 -5.33 -48.87 21.72
N ILE A 11 -6.01 -50.00 21.54
CA ILE A 11 -6.23 -50.61 20.22
C ILE A 11 -7.07 -49.68 19.33
N ASP A 12 -8.12 -49.06 19.86
CA ASP A 12 -8.99 -48.15 19.12
C ASP A 12 -8.24 -46.87 18.70
N SER A 13 -7.35 -46.36 19.56
CA SER A 13 -6.47 -45.22 19.24
C SER A 13 -5.44 -45.55 18.14
N ARG A 14 -4.94 -46.79 18.12
CA ARG A 14 -4.00 -47.26 17.08
C ARG A 14 -4.74 -47.52 15.76
N LEU A 15 -5.96 -48.02 15.80
CA LEU A 15 -6.79 -48.25 14.62
C LEU A 15 -7.22 -46.93 13.97
N THR A 16 -7.60 -45.93 14.77
CA THR A 16 -7.91 -44.58 14.27
C THR A 16 -6.68 -43.91 13.65
N ASN A 17 -5.51 -43.97 14.29
CA ASN A 17 -4.26 -43.46 13.70
C ASN A 17 -3.86 -44.19 12.41
N HIS A 18 -4.01 -45.52 12.38
CA HIS A 18 -3.71 -46.30 11.18
C HIS A 18 -4.68 -45.99 10.02
N ASN A 19 -5.97 -45.82 10.32
CA ASN A 19 -6.97 -45.44 9.31
C ASN A 19 -6.79 -43.98 8.84
N LEU A 20 -6.36 -43.08 9.73
CA LEU A 20 -6.02 -41.71 9.39
C LEU A 20 -4.80 -41.66 8.46
N ASN A 21 -3.74 -42.41 8.77
CA ASN A 21 -2.55 -42.52 7.93
C ASN A 21 -2.88 -43.15 6.57
N ARG A 22 -3.76 -44.17 6.54
CA ARG A 22 -4.21 -44.79 5.29
C ARG A 22 -5.04 -43.84 4.42
N LYS A 23 -5.90 -43.03 5.04
CA LYS A 23 -6.68 -41.99 4.34
C LYS A 23 -5.79 -40.85 3.85
N MET A 24 -4.81 -40.40 4.65
CA MET A 24 -3.81 -39.43 4.21
C MET A 24 -3.00 -39.95 3.03
N LEU A 25 -2.54 -41.22 3.08
CA LEU A 25 -1.86 -41.87 1.96
C LEU A 25 -2.74 -42.03 0.70
N GLN A 26 -4.06 -42.15 0.86
CA GLN A 26 -5.01 -42.19 -0.26
C GLN A 26 -5.31 -40.80 -0.83
N ALA A 27 -5.35 -39.76 0.00
CA ALA A 27 -5.52 -38.37 -0.43
C ALA A 27 -4.26 -37.86 -1.17
N THR A 28 -3.07 -38.12 -0.63
CA THR A 28 -1.80 -37.84 -1.34
C THR A 28 -1.72 -38.64 -2.64
N ALA A 29 -2.23 -39.88 -2.68
CA ALA A 29 -2.27 -40.66 -3.91
C ALA A 29 -3.23 -40.09 -4.97
N SER A 30 -4.32 -39.41 -4.60
CA SER A 30 -5.28 -38.82 -5.55
C SER A 30 -4.69 -37.61 -6.28
N GLU A 31 -4.02 -36.73 -5.56
CA GLU A 31 -3.34 -35.58 -6.15
C GLU A 31 -2.10 -35.99 -6.95
N ASP A 32 -1.23 -36.83 -6.37
CA ASP A 32 -0.06 -37.37 -7.08
C ASP A 32 -0.47 -38.10 -8.36
N GLN A 33 -1.62 -38.79 -8.37
CA GLN A 33 -2.16 -39.40 -9.58
C GLN A 33 -2.61 -38.34 -10.58
N THR A 34 -3.27 -37.28 -10.15
CA THR A 34 -3.72 -36.20 -11.03
C THR A 34 -2.52 -35.49 -11.66
N LEU A 35 -1.49 -35.17 -10.87
CA LEU A 35 -0.24 -34.56 -11.34
C LEU A 35 0.52 -35.49 -12.29
N LYS A 36 0.62 -36.79 -11.99
CA LYS A 36 1.23 -37.78 -12.90
C LYS A 36 0.46 -37.94 -14.20
N ILE A 37 -0.87 -37.90 -14.13
CA ILE A 37 -1.73 -37.95 -15.32
C ILE A 37 -1.53 -36.68 -16.15
N GLU A 38 -1.48 -35.51 -15.53
CA GLU A 38 -1.20 -34.23 -16.18
C GLU A 38 0.20 -34.22 -16.82
N GLU A 39 1.22 -34.74 -16.14
CA GLU A 39 2.58 -34.89 -16.67
C GLU A 39 2.60 -35.78 -17.92
N VAL A 40 1.87 -36.90 -17.91
CA VAL A 40 1.76 -37.78 -19.09
C VAL A 40 1.10 -37.04 -20.26
N PHE A 41 0.05 -36.26 -20.02
CA PHE A 41 -0.66 -35.52 -21.07
C PHE A 41 0.10 -34.27 -21.57
N THR A 42 0.99 -33.70 -20.75
CA THR A 42 1.81 -32.53 -21.10
C THR A 42 3.15 -32.91 -21.73
N SER A 43 3.74 -34.06 -21.39
CA SER A 43 5.01 -34.57 -21.93
C SER A 43 4.97 -34.95 -23.43
N SER A 44 3.78 -34.95 -24.03
CA SER A 44 3.57 -35.36 -25.40
C SER A 44 4.24 -34.37 -26.35
N THR A 45 5.02 -34.91 -27.30
CA THR A 45 5.88 -34.19 -28.26
C THR A 45 5.23 -32.95 -28.90
N ARG A 46 6.07 -32.05 -29.44
CA ARG A 46 5.83 -30.76 -30.14
C ARG A 46 4.51 -30.52 -30.92
N GLN A 47 3.70 -31.55 -31.19
CA GLN A 47 2.45 -31.52 -31.94
C GLN A 47 1.25 -32.18 -31.20
N SER A 48 1.40 -32.68 -29.98
CA SER A 48 0.41 -33.59 -29.37
C SER A 48 0.18 -33.40 -27.86
N GLY A 49 0.66 -32.30 -27.27
CA GLY A 49 0.36 -31.92 -25.88
C GLY A 49 -1.07 -31.42 -25.70
N ILE A 50 -1.69 -31.71 -24.56
CA ILE A 50 -3.08 -31.31 -24.28
C ILE A 50 -3.28 -29.79 -24.33
N GLU A 51 -2.29 -29.00 -23.90
CA GLU A 51 -2.32 -27.53 -23.96
C GLU A 51 -2.42 -26.99 -25.39
N VAL A 52 -1.76 -27.66 -26.35
CA VAL A 52 -1.82 -27.31 -27.77
C VAL A 52 -3.23 -27.56 -28.32
N LEU A 53 -3.82 -28.72 -27.98
CA LEU A 53 -5.15 -29.11 -28.44
C LEU A 53 -6.26 -28.22 -27.87
N LEU A 54 -6.12 -27.77 -26.62
CA LEU A 54 -7.00 -26.78 -26.01
C LEU A 54 -6.90 -25.44 -26.74
N LYS A 55 -5.67 -25.00 -27.07
CA LYS A 55 -5.46 -23.73 -27.76
C LYS A 55 -5.94 -23.73 -29.21
N GLU A 56 -5.90 -24.88 -29.88
CA GLU A 56 -6.44 -25.05 -31.24
C GLU A 56 -7.96 -25.21 -31.27
N GLY A 57 -8.61 -25.33 -30.10
CA GLY A 57 -10.06 -25.51 -30.00
C GLY A 57 -10.52 -26.92 -30.37
N VAL A 58 -9.62 -27.91 -30.37
CA VAL A 58 -9.97 -29.33 -30.53
C VAL A 58 -10.66 -29.83 -29.26
N TYR A 59 -10.14 -29.44 -28.09
CA TYR A 59 -10.79 -29.63 -26.80
C TYR A 59 -11.27 -28.29 -26.24
N GLU A 60 -12.44 -28.28 -25.62
CA GLU A 60 -13.00 -27.08 -24.98
C GLU A 60 -12.36 -26.82 -23.61
N ALA A 61 -12.18 -27.87 -22.80
CA ALA A 61 -11.61 -27.75 -21.47
C ALA A 61 -10.99 -29.09 -21.00
N ALA A 62 -9.95 -28.99 -20.17
CA ALA A 62 -9.40 -30.10 -19.41
C ALA A 62 -9.26 -29.65 -17.96
N TYR A 63 -9.86 -30.39 -17.02
CA TYR A 63 -9.85 -30.04 -15.60
C TYR A 63 -10.03 -31.29 -14.73
N PRO A 64 -9.44 -31.31 -13.52
CA PRO A 64 -9.70 -32.35 -12.54
C PRO A 64 -11.11 -32.19 -11.95
N LEU A 65 -11.73 -33.31 -11.56
CA LEU A 65 -13.02 -33.30 -10.90
C LEU A 65 -12.85 -33.04 -9.40
N HIS A 66 -13.68 -32.15 -8.86
CA HIS A 66 -13.76 -31.93 -7.41
C HIS A 66 -14.68 -32.94 -6.73
N ASP A 67 -14.40 -33.23 -5.46
CA ASP A 67 -15.32 -33.97 -4.60
C ASP A 67 -16.70 -33.28 -4.52
N GLN A 68 -17.74 -34.10 -4.48
CA GLN A 68 -19.11 -33.60 -4.36
C GLN A 68 -19.32 -32.95 -2.98
N LEU A 69 -19.94 -31.77 -3.00
CA LEU A 69 -20.37 -31.07 -1.80
C LEU A 69 -21.79 -31.53 -1.47
N SER A 70 -21.93 -32.47 -0.52
CA SER A 70 -23.25 -32.88 -0.03
C SER A 70 -23.97 -31.71 0.63
N ARG A 71 -25.30 -31.61 0.45
CA ARG A 71 -26.11 -30.65 1.20
C ARG A 71 -25.96 -30.93 2.70
N GLU A 72 -25.94 -29.88 3.52
CA GLU A 72 -25.78 -30.00 4.98
C GLU A 72 -26.79 -30.95 5.64
N GLN A 73 -27.96 -31.13 5.03
CA GLN A 73 -29.03 -32.02 5.51
C GLN A 73 -28.73 -33.50 5.28
N ASP A 74 -27.91 -33.81 4.25
CA ASP A 74 -27.50 -35.17 3.89
C ASP A 74 -26.07 -35.48 4.36
N ALA A 75 -25.43 -34.51 5.01
CA ALA A 75 -24.10 -34.67 5.57
C ALA A 75 -24.19 -35.53 6.83
N GLY A 76 -23.70 -36.78 6.71
CA GLY A 76 -23.54 -37.69 7.85
C GLY A 76 -22.58 -37.16 8.92
N GLU A 77 -22.13 -38.02 9.82
CA GLU A 77 -21.23 -37.63 10.90
C GLU A 77 -19.90 -37.01 10.39
N PRO A 78 -19.24 -36.13 11.16
CA PRO A 78 -18.04 -35.40 10.71
C PRO A 78 -16.88 -36.27 10.23
N GLU A 79 -16.82 -37.53 10.63
CA GLU A 79 -15.77 -38.48 10.23
C GLU A 79 -15.98 -39.08 8.84
N THR A 80 -17.22 -39.07 8.33
CA THR A 80 -17.58 -39.59 7.00
C THR A 80 -17.54 -38.50 5.92
N TRP A 81 -17.16 -37.28 6.27
CA TRP A 81 -17.10 -36.17 5.31
C TRP A 81 -15.95 -36.36 4.31
N ASN A 82 -16.23 -36.02 3.05
CA ASN A 82 -15.22 -35.84 2.00
C ASN A 82 -14.29 -34.67 2.36
N ASP A 83 -13.08 -34.63 1.80
CA ASP A 83 -12.07 -33.65 2.20
C ASP A 83 -12.47 -32.22 1.85
N ARG A 84 -13.12 -32.02 0.70
CA ARG A 84 -13.76 -30.73 0.36
C ARG A 84 -14.79 -30.26 1.38
N MET A 85 -15.60 -31.19 1.91
CA MET A 85 -16.64 -30.88 2.90
C MET A 85 -16.02 -30.50 4.24
N LYS A 86 -14.96 -31.20 4.66
CA LYS A 86 -14.16 -30.84 5.84
C LYS A 86 -13.58 -29.43 5.70
N LEU A 87 -13.00 -29.10 4.55
CA LEU A 87 -12.44 -27.77 4.27
C LEU A 87 -13.52 -26.69 4.30
N TYR A 88 -14.69 -26.92 3.69
CA TYR A 88 -15.79 -25.97 3.72
C TYR A 88 -16.27 -25.70 5.15
N HIS A 89 -16.54 -26.76 5.92
CA HIS A 89 -17.10 -26.63 7.27
C HIS A 89 -16.12 -26.15 8.34
N ARG A 90 -14.83 -26.46 8.22
CA ARG A 90 -13.81 -26.11 9.22
C ARG A 90 -13.08 -24.81 8.90
N TRP A 91 -13.01 -24.41 7.63
CA TRP A 91 -12.22 -23.27 7.18
C TRP A 91 -13.02 -22.25 6.35
N ALA A 92 -13.60 -22.63 5.21
CA ALA A 92 -14.12 -21.64 4.23
C ALA A 92 -15.40 -20.90 4.66
N LYS A 93 -16.11 -21.36 5.70
CA LYS A 93 -17.27 -20.66 6.24
C LYS A 93 -16.88 -19.36 6.95
N LEU A 94 -17.63 -18.28 6.68
CA LEU A 94 -17.48 -16.98 7.36
C LEU A 94 -17.49 -17.07 8.90
N LYS A 95 -18.24 -18.03 9.46
CA LYS A 95 -18.27 -18.29 10.93
C LYS A 95 -16.91 -18.69 11.51
N ASN A 96 -16.00 -19.21 10.69
CA ASN A 96 -14.69 -19.70 11.11
C ASN A 96 -13.55 -18.68 10.90
N ILE A 97 -13.85 -17.40 10.70
CA ILE A 97 -12.84 -16.37 10.40
C ILE A 97 -11.72 -16.26 11.46
N PHE A 98 -12.02 -16.59 12.72
CA PHE A 98 -11.05 -16.55 13.83
C PHE A 98 -10.35 -17.89 14.09
N ARG A 99 -10.65 -18.94 13.31
CA ARG A 99 -9.96 -20.23 13.43
C ARG A 99 -8.64 -20.21 12.68
N ILE A 100 -7.68 -20.97 13.20
CA ILE A 100 -6.40 -21.19 12.54
C ILE A 100 -6.64 -21.94 11.22
N GLN A 101 -5.92 -21.53 10.16
CA GLN A 101 -6.07 -22.12 8.84
C GLN A 101 -5.43 -23.52 8.80
N PRO A 102 -6.14 -24.56 8.30
CA PRO A 102 -5.61 -25.92 8.20
C PRO A 102 -4.78 -26.08 6.91
N ILE A 103 -3.55 -25.58 6.91
CA ILE A 103 -2.70 -25.49 5.70
C ILE A 103 -2.43 -26.87 5.07
N HIS A 104 -2.17 -27.90 5.87
CA HIS A 104 -1.93 -29.27 5.36
C HIS A 104 -3.16 -29.82 4.62
N ALA A 105 -4.37 -29.63 5.17
CA ALA A 105 -5.59 -30.09 4.50
C ALA A 105 -5.89 -29.30 3.21
N ILE A 106 -5.45 -28.04 3.12
CA ILE A 106 -5.55 -27.25 1.89
C ILE A 106 -4.55 -27.80 0.87
N ARG A 107 -3.32 -28.10 1.30
CA ARG A 107 -2.29 -28.72 0.46
C ARG A 107 -2.78 -30.03 -0.12
N ASP A 108 -3.22 -30.96 0.72
CA ASP A 108 -3.60 -32.30 0.30
C ASP A 108 -4.84 -32.34 -0.64
N TYR A 109 -5.54 -31.21 -0.84
CA TYR A 109 -6.72 -31.12 -1.72
C TYR A 109 -6.54 -30.16 -2.92
N TYR A 110 -5.77 -29.09 -2.76
CA TYR A 110 -5.57 -28.03 -3.76
C TYR A 110 -4.12 -27.92 -4.27
N GLY A 111 -3.21 -28.69 -3.70
CA GLY A 111 -1.79 -28.70 -4.02
C GLY A 111 -0.96 -27.63 -3.33
N GLU A 112 0.36 -27.78 -3.48
CA GLU A 112 1.34 -26.99 -2.75
C GLU A 112 1.32 -25.53 -3.19
N ARG A 113 1.08 -25.25 -4.48
CA ARG A 113 1.03 -23.87 -5.00
C ARG A 113 -0.06 -23.04 -4.30
N LEU A 114 -1.27 -23.59 -4.16
CA LEU A 114 -2.37 -22.92 -3.48
C LEU A 114 -2.18 -22.92 -1.95
N ALA A 115 -1.64 -24.01 -1.39
CA ALA A 115 -1.33 -24.07 0.04
C ALA A 115 -0.27 -23.03 0.46
N PHE A 116 0.78 -22.82 -0.33
CA PHE A 116 1.79 -21.79 -0.08
C PHE A 116 1.19 -20.39 -0.06
N TYR A 117 0.25 -20.09 -0.98
CA TYR A 117 -0.46 -18.82 -0.99
C TYR A 117 -1.25 -18.59 0.32
N PHE A 118 -2.03 -19.59 0.76
CA PHE A 118 -2.79 -19.47 2.01
C PHE A 118 -1.91 -19.48 3.26
N ALA A 119 -0.81 -20.24 3.24
CA ALA A 119 0.20 -20.22 4.29
C ALA A 119 0.80 -18.82 4.47
N TRP A 120 1.20 -18.17 3.37
CA TRP A 120 1.68 -16.79 3.37
C TRP A 120 0.64 -15.82 3.90
N LEU A 121 -0.58 -15.90 3.37
CA LEU A 121 -1.66 -14.99 3.75
C LEU A 121 -2.02 -15.11 5.24
N GLY A 122 -2.16 -16.33 5.76
CA GLY A 122 -2.49 -16.58 7.17
C GLY A 122 -1.37 -16.16 8.11
N TRP A 123 -0.12 -16.44 7.73
CA TRP A 123 1.05 -16.04 8.50
C TRP A 123 1.24 -14.51 8.52
N TYR A 124 1.09 -13.85 7.37
CA TYR A 124 1.18 -12.40 7.23
C TYR A 124 0.10 -11.68 8.05
N ASN A 125 -1.16 -12.14 7.95
CA ASN A 125 -2.27 -11.60 8.74
C ASN A 125 -2.05 -11.77 10.25
N SER A 126 -1.49 -12.91 10.67
CA SER A 126 -1.18 -13.16 12.09
C SER A 126 -0.11 -12.19 12.62
N LEU A 127 0.91 -11.88 11.82
CA LEU A 127 1.93 -10.91 12.20
C LEU A 127 1.43 -9.46 12.16
N LEU A 128 0.50 -9.11 11.27
CA LEU A 128 -0.13 -7.77 11.21
C LEU A 128 -0.93 -7.41 12.48
N ILE A 129 -1.26 -8.38 13.33
CA ILE A 129 -1.90 -8.12 14.62
C ILE A 129 -1.01 -7.24 15.51
N ILE A 130 0.30 -7.46 15.50
CA ILE A 130 1.28 -6.70 16.30
C ILE A 130 1.26 -5.19 15.96
N PRO A 131 1.51 -4.77 14.70
CA PRO A 131 1.45 -3.35 14.34
C PRO A 131 0.05 -2.77 14.45
N SER A 132 -1.01 -3.56 14.28
CA SER A 132 -2.40 -3.11 14.47
C SER A 132 -2.67 -2.68 15.91
N ILE A 133 -2.28 -3.50 16.90
CA ILE A 133 -2.43 -3.18 18.33
C ILE A 133 -1.63 -1.91 18.67
N LEU A 134 -0.40 -1.80 18.17
CA LEU A 134 0.47 -0.65 18.42
C LEU A 134 -0.07 0.62 17.75
N GLY A 135 -0.63 0.51 16.54
CA GLY A 135 -1.30 1.62 15.86
C GLY A 135 -2.54 2.12 16.61
N ILE A 136 -3.35 1.21 17.16
CA ILE A 136 -4.50 1.57 18.02
C ILE A 136 -4.01 2.30 19.27
N PHE A 137 -2.94 1.84 19.90
CA PHE A 137 -2.37 2.51 21.08
C PHE A 137 -1.92 3.94 20.77
N VAL A 138 -1.24 4.16 19.65
CA VAL A 138 -0.81 5.49 19.19
C VAL A 138 -2.00 6.40 18.88
N LEU A 139 -3.07 5.85 18.27
CA LEU A 139 -4.31 6.59 18.01
C LEU A 139 -5.00 7.00 19.31
N LEU A 140 -5.13 6.09 20.27
CA LEU A 140 -5.73 6.36 21.58
C LEU A 140 -4.92 7.41 22.35
N TRP A 141 -3.59 7.33 22.28
CA TRP A 141 -2.70 8.35 22.84
C TRP A 141 -2.93 9.73 22.21
N GLY A 142 -3.05 9.80 20.87
CA GLY A 142 -3.36 11.04 20.16
C GLY A 142 -4.71 11.64 20.58
N LEU A 143 -5.75 10.79 20.70
CA LEU A 143 -7.09 11.20 21.15
C LEU A 143 -7.11 11.70 22.60
N PHE A 144 -6.32 11.10 23.48
CA PHE A 144 -6.22 11.54 24.88
C PHE A 144 -5.41 12.84 25.01
N SER A 145 -4.30 12.94 24.29
CA SER A 145 -3.36 14.06 24.41
C SER A 145 -3.80 15.34 23.68
N VAL A 146 -4.74 15.27 22.72
CA VAL A 146 -5.21 16.44 21.94
C VAL A 146 -5.75 17.58 22.80
N LYS A 147 -6.27 17.28 24.00
CA LYS A 147 -6.80 18.28 24.93
C LYS A 147 -5.71 19.12 25.60
N TYR A 148 -4.47 18.64 25.61
CA TYR A 148 -3.33 19.28 26.28
C TYR A 148 -2.34 19.91 25.30
N ASP A 149 -2.56 19.74 23.99
CA ASP A 149 -1.72 20.32 22.95
C ASP A 149 -1.92 21.83 22.85
N ARG A 150 -0.89 22.60 23.20
CA ARG A 150 -0.92 24.08 23.21
C ARG A 150 -1.27 24.66 21.84
N PRO A 151 -0.61 24.30 20.72
CA PRO A 151 -0.96 24.82 19.39
C PRO A 151 -2.42 24.58 18.99
N THR A 152 -2.95 23.39 19.24
CA THR A 152 -4.36 23.08 18.94
C THR A 152 -5.31 23.90 19.79
N LEU A 153 -5.02 24.05 21.08
CA LEU A 153 -5.81 24.90 21.99
C LEU A 153 -5.80 26.37 21.56
N ASP A 154 -4.65 26.90 21.14
CA ASP A 154 -4.51 28.29 20.73
C ASP A 154 -5.29 28.59 19.43
N ILE A 155 -5.34 27.63 18.50
CA ILE A 155 -6.19 27.71 17.29
C ILE A 155 -7.67 27.72 17.67
N CYS A 156 -8.10 26.82 18.56
CA CYS A 156 -9.51 26.65 18.93
C CYS A 156 -10.05 27.73 19.88
N ASN A 157 -9.20 28.30 20.74
CA ASN A 157 -9.58 29.35 21.68
C ASN A 157 -9.48 30.75 21.09
N SER A 158 -8.96 30.90 19.86
CA SER A 158 -8.97 32.19 19.17
C SER A 158 -10.42 32.62 18.89
N THR A 159 -10.98 33.52 19.71
CA THR A 159 -12.34 34.05 19.57
C THR A 159 -12.41 35.04 18.42
N SER A 160 -12.23 34.55 17.19
CA SER A 160 -12.25 35.32 15.94
C SER A 160 -11.24 36.50 15.89
N SER A 161 -10.22 36.49 16.74
CA SER A 161 -9.21 37.57 16.82
C SER A 161 -8.20 37.53 15.68
N TYR A 162 -7.89 36.35 15.15
CA TYR A 162 -6.92 36.17 14.07
C TYR A 162 -7.63 35.99 12.73
N LEU A 163 -7.60 37.06 11.92
CA LEU A 163 -8.07 37.07 10.55
C LEU A 163 -6.96 36.56 9.62
N MET A 164 -7.26 35.53 8.85
CA MET A 164 -6.32 34.93 7.91
C MET A 164 -6.52 35.49 6.51
N CYS A 165 -5.41 35.69 5.80
CA CYS A 165 -5.44 36.12 4.42
C CYS A 165 -6.16 35.11 3.52
N PRO A 166 -6.92 35.57 2.52
CA PRO A 166 -7.49 34.69 1.53
C PRO A 166 -6.39 33.97 0.74
N LYS A 167 -6.66 32.74 0.32
CA LYS A 167 -5.71 31.93 -0.47
C LYS A 167 -5.73 32.30 -1.96
N LEU A 168 -6.72 33.08 -2.39
CA LEU A 168 -6.99 33.48 -3.76
C LEU A 168 -7.54 34.91 -3.79
N ASP A 169 -7.21 35.70 -4.80
CA ASP A 169 -7.52 37.15 -4.86
C ASP A 169 -9.02 37.49 -4.77
N ARG A 170 -9.91 36.55 -5.12
CA ARG A 170 -11.37 36.74 -5.08
C ARG A 170 -12.06 36.14 -3.85
N GLN A 171 -11.30 35.67 -2.87
CA GLN A 171 -11.86 35.04 -1.68
C GLN A 171 -11.92 36.01 -0.50
N SER A 172 -12.96 35.90 0.34
CA SER A 172 -13.06 36.67 1.58
C SER A 172 -12.08 36.15 2.64
N TYR A 173 -11.71 37.06 3.55
CA TYR A 173 -10.93 36.72 4.74
C TYR A 173 -11.67 35.68 5.60
N TRP A 174 -10.91 34.82 6.29
CA TRP A 174 -11.46 33.73 7.10
C TRP A 174 -10.83 33.73 8.50
N PHE A 175 -11.57 33.27 9.51
CA PHE A 175 -11.07 33.23 10.89
C PHE A 175 -10.31 31.95 11.17
N LEU A 176 -9.22 32.05 11.94
CA LEU A 176 -8.38 30.89 12.28
C LEU A 176 -9.15 29.76 12.99
N ASN A 177 -10.08 30.11 13.88
CA ASN A 177 -10.88 29.15 14.66
C ASN A 177 -11.71 28.19 13.81
N GLU A 178 -12.10 28.59 12.59
CA GLU A 178 -12.82 27.69 11.68
C GLU A 178 -12.01 26.44 11.30
N THR A 179 -10.69 26.48 11.45
CA THR A 179 -9.80 25.34 11.21
C THR A 179 -9.55 24.46 12.45
N CYS A 180 -10.18 24.75 13.59
CA CYS A 180 -10.01 24.01 14.85
C CYS A 180 -10.25 22.50 14.69
N PHE A 181 -11.29 22.08 13.95
CA PHE A 181 -11.55 20.66 13.70
C PHE A 181 -10.40 20.00 12.93
N ASN A 182 -9.90 20.66 11.89
CA ASN A 182 -8.79 20.14 11.08
C ASN A 182 -7.48 20.08 11.88
N ALA A 183 -7.24 21.06 12.75
CA ALA A 183 -6.08 21.08 13.65
C ALA A 183 -6.12 19.90 14.64
N LYS A 184 -7.27 19.67 15.29
CA LYS A 184 -7.48 18.50 16.16
C LYS A 184 -7.24 17.19 15.44
N MET A 185 -7.80 17.03 14.24
CA MET A 185 -7.60 15.82 13.43
C MET A 185 -6.14 15.64 13.02
N SER A 186 -5.45 16.73 12.63
CA SER A 186 -4.04 16.67 12.26
C SER A 186 -3.16 16.22 13.43
N TYR A 187 -3.39 16.75 14.64
CA TYR A 187 -2.62 16.36 15.82
C TYR A 187 -2.82 14.88 16.21
N ILE A 188 -4.04 14.34 16.07
CA ILE A 188 -4.32 12.92 16.36
C ILE A 188 -3.41 12.01 15.52
N PHE A 189 -3.11 12.36 14.27
CA PHE A 189 -2.22 11.59 13.39
C PHE A 189 -0.74 12.01 13.51
N ASP A 190 -0.45 13.30 13.66
CA ASP A 190 0.89 13.89 13.73
C ASP A 190 1.30 14.22 15.18
N ASN A 191 1.34 13.19 16.04
CA ASN A 191 1.81 13.30 17.42
C ASN A 191 3.21 12.70 17.60
N SER A 192 3.85 12.94 18.75
CA SER A 192 5.21 12.41 19.02
C SER A 192 5.29 10.88 19.00
N ALA A 193 4.21 10.17 19.36
CA ALA A 193 4.16 8.71 19.33
C ALA A 193 4.06 8.15 17.89
N SER A 194 3.55 8.90 16.93
CA SER A 194 3.51 8.46 15.52
C SER A 194 4.91 8.40 14.89
N VAL A 195 5.86 9.22 15.37
CA VAL A 195 7.29 9.11 15.00
C VAL A 195 7.89 7.78 15.46
N ALA A 196 7.64 7.40 16.72
CA ALA A 196 8.10 6.12 17.26
C ALA A 196 7.47 4.93 16.50
N PHE A 197 6.18 5.05 16.16
CA PHE A 197 5.47 4.06 15.36
C PHE A 197 6.05 3.91 13.96
N ALA A 198 6.43 5.00 13.29
CA ALA A 198 7.04 4.95 11.97
C ALA A 198 8.38 4.17 11.96
N ILE A 199 9.21 4.37 12.98
CA ILE A 199 10.47 3.61 13.15
C ILE A 199 10.17 2.11 13.34
N MET A 200 9.20 1.81 14.20
CA MET A 200 8.79 0.44 14.50
C MET A 200 8.21 -0.30 13.29
N ILE A 201 7.34 0.35 12.50
CA ILE A 201 6.80 -0.21 11.26
C ILE A 201 7.90 -0.48 10.24
N SER A 202 8.92 0.39 10.17
CA SER A 202 10.06 0.19 9.28
C SER A 202 10.87 -1.06 9.67
N ILE A 203 11.11 -1.26 10.98
CA ILE A 203 11.77 -2.46 11.50
C ILE A 203 10.91 -3.71 11.26
N PHE A 204 9.60 -3.61 11.49
CA PHE A 204 8.64 -4.69 11.27
C PHE A 204 8.63 -5.14 9.79
N ALA A 205 8.62 -4.20 8.85
CA ALA A 205 8.64 -4.48 7.41
C ALA A 205 9.91 -5.22 6.94
N VAL A 206 11.06 -4.96 7.57
CA VAL A 206 12.29 -5.72 7.30
C VAL A 206 12.21 -7.10 7.97
N SER A 207 11.77 -7.15 9.22
CA SER A 207 11.72 -8.39 10.02
C SER A 207 10.77 -9.42 9.42
N ILE A 208 9.62 -9.00 8.87
CA ILE A 208 8.64 -9.91 8.28
C ILE A 208 9.18 -10.63 7.05
N ASN A 209 10.05 -10.00 6.25
CA ASN A 209 10.66 -10.69 5.10
C ASN A 209 11.59 -11.83 5.57
N PHE A 210 12.42 -11.58 6.59
CA PHE A 210 13.31 -12.61 7.14
C PHE A 210 12.55 -13.74 7.83
N LEU A 211 11.52 -13.40 8.61
CA LEU A 211 10.70 -14.41 9.28
C LEU A 211 9.90 -15.24 8.27
N TRP A 212 9.46 -14.63 7.16
CA TRP A 212 8.79 -15.35 6.08
C TRP A 212 9.74 -16.34 5.43
N GLN A 213 10.95 -15.90 5.04
CA GLN A 213 11.95 -16.79 4.43
C GLN A 213 12.22 -18.01 5.32
N ARG A 214 12.36 -17.81 6.63
CA ARG A 214 12.50 -18.93 7.59
C ARG A 214 11.28 -19.85 7.60
N HIS A 215 10.07 -19.30 7.58
CA HIS A 215 8.84 -20.09 7.58
C HIS A 215 8.65 -20.86 6.27
N GLU A 216 8.95 -20.22 5.15
CA GLU A 216 8.96 -20.82 3.81
C GLU A 216 9.89 -22.02 3.75
N PHE A 217 11.14 -21.91 4.21
CA PHE A 217 12.06 -23.04 4.26
C PHE A 217 11.55 -24.20 5.12
N ARG A 218 10.88 -23.90 6.24
CA ARG A 218 10.27 -24.94 7.08
C ARG A 218 9.18 -25.69 6.33
N LEU A 219 8.30 -24.97 5.63
CA LEU A 219 7.21 -25.57 4.85
C LEU A 219 7.76 -26.37 3.65
N GLN A 220 8.77 -25.84 2.95
CA GLN A 220 9.43 -26.55 1.86
C GLN A 220 10.04 -27.87 2.32
N TYR A 221 10.70 -27.87 3.49
CA TYR A 221 11.24 -29.09 4.08
C TYR A 221 10.15 -30.07 4.53
N GLU A 222 9.11 -29.57 5.21
CA GLU A 222 8.00 -30.41 5.68
C GLU A 222 7.17 -31.00 4.54
N TRP A 223 7.18 -30.36 3.38
CA TRP A 223 6.46 -30.79 2.19
C TRP A 223 7.36 -31.47 1.15
N ASP A 224 8.62 -31.77 1.48
CA ASP A 224 9.60 -32.40 0.58
C ASP A 224 9.72 -31.71 -0.79
N MET A 225 9.60 -30.37 -0.81
CA MET A 225 9.62 -29.54 -2.02
C MET A 225 11.01 -29.02 -2.41
N THR A 226 12.09 -29.50 -1.79
CA THR A 226 13.43 -28.93 -1.98
C THR A 226 14.01 -29.20 -3.37
N ASP A 227 13.70 -30.35 -3.97
CA ASP A 227 14.32 -30.82 -5.22
C ASP A 227 13.44 -30.55 -6.47
N ILE A 228 12.14 -30.30 -6.26
CA ILE A 228 11.14 -30.13 -7.34
C ILE A 228 11.36 -28.85 -8.16
N ALA A 229 12.01 -27.84 -7.58
CA ALA A 229 12.24 -26.55 -8.24
C ALA A 229 13.24 -26.61 -9.41
N GLU A 230 14.14 -27.60 -9.44
CA GLU A 230 15.13 -27.77 -10.52
C GLU A 230 14.63 -28.71 -11.63
N GLU A 231 13.75 -29.67 -11.33
CA GLU A 231 13.33 -30.71 -12.29
C GLU A 231 12.14 -30.29 -13.19
N THR A 232 11.38 -29.25 -12.83
CA THR A 232 10.08 -28.94 -13.45
C THR A 232 10.07 -27.78 -14.47
N GLU A 233 11.22 -27.23 -14.88
CA GLU A 233 11.22 -26.12 -15.86
C GLU A 233 10.95 -26.61 -17.30
N THR A 234 9.66 -26.77 -17.64
CA THR A 234 9.21 -27.08 -18.99
C THR A 234 9.30 -25.86 -19.92
N LEU A 235 9.50 -26.14 -21.21
CA LEU A 235 9.42 -25.13 -22.27
C LEU A 235 7.95 -24.78 -22.52
N ARG A 236 7.66 -23.49 -22.60
CA ARG A 236 6.30 -23.03 -22.92
C ARG A 236 5.93 -23.45 -24.35
N PRO A 237 4.76 -24.07 -24.61
CA PRO A 237 4.41 -24.54 -25.96
C PRO A 237 4.40 -23.43 -27.02
N ASP A 238 4.00 -22.24 -26.61
CA ASP A 238 3.99 -21.04 -27.45
C ASP A 238 5.38 -20.61 -27.93
N PHE A 239 6.39 -20.86 -27.11
CA PHE A 239 7.79 -20.63 -27.46
C PHE A 239 8.26 -21.67 -28.48
N GLU A 240 7.96 -22.94 -28.24
CA GLU A 240 8.35 -24.04 -29.13
C GLU A 240 7.75 -23.94 -30.54
N ARG A 241 6.52 -23.41 -30.63
CA ARG A 241 5.78 -23.22 -31.89
C ARG A 241 6.30 -22.02 -32.70
N ARG A 242 6.57 -20.89 -32.04
CA ARG A 242 6.94 -19.64 -32.73
C ARG A 242 8.43 -19.55 -33.08
N VAL A 243 9.28 -20.38 -32.47
CA VAL A 243 10.72 -20.36 -32.68
C VAL A 243 11.14 -21.50 -33.61
N GLU A 244 11.48 -21.15 -34.85
CA GLU A 244 11.95 -22.11 -35.86
C GLU A 244 13.40 -22.54 -35.65
N LYS A 245 14.27 -21.62 -35.22
CA LYS A 245 15.70 -21.87 -35.09
C LYS A 245 15.97 -22.74 -33.86
N THR A 246 16.66 -23.86 -34.05
CA THR A 246 17.11 -24.74 -32.96
C THR A 246 18.63 -24.74 -32.84
N ILE A 247 19.13 -24.94 -31.61
CA ILE A 247 20.56 -25.10 -31.30
C ILE A 247 20.70 -26.29 -30.35
N ILE A 248 21.78 -27.05 -30.47
CA ILE A 248 22.11 -28.13 -29.54
C ILE A 248 22.56 -27.51 -28.22
N ASN A 249 21.87 -27.84 -27.13
CA ASN A 249 22.26 -27.43 -25.80
C ASN A 249 23.50 -28.23 -25.36
N LYS A 250 24.59 -27.55 -25.00
CA LYS A 250 25.87 -28.18 -24.64
C LYS A 250 25.81 -29.03 -23.36
N VAL A 251 24.80 -28.83 -22.52
CA VAL A 251 24.64 -29.54 -21.25
C VAL A 251 23.74 -30.76 -21.41
N THR A 252 22.62 -30.61 -22.12
CA THR A 252 21.60 -31.67 -22.26
C THR A 252 21.74 -32.48 -23.54
N ASP A 253 22.56 -32.03 -24.49
CA ASP A 253 22.75 -32.59 -25.84
C ASP A 253 21.44 -32.74 -26.65
N LYS A 254 20.42 -31.97 -26.27
CA LYS A 254 19.11 -31.93 -26.94
C LYS A 254 19.01 -30.71 -27.86
N LEU A 255 18.30 -30.86 -28.98
CA LEU A 255 17.95 -29.76 -29.88
C LEU A 255 16.85 -28.91 -29.26
N GLU A 256 17.18 -27.68 -28.89
CA GLU A 256 16.25 -26.76 -28.22
C GLU A 256 15.99 -25.51 -29.08
N PRO A 257 14.76 -24.97 -29.07
CA PRO A 257 14.44 -23.71 -29.74
C PRO A 257 15.23 -22.54 -29.15
N TYR A 258 15.82 -21.71 -30.01
CA TYR A 258 16.68 -20.59 -29.63
C TYR A 258 16.36 -19.30 -30.38
N VAL A 259 16.14 -18.22 -29.63
CA VAL A 259 15.96 -16.87 -30.16
C VAL A 259 17.31 -16.13 -30.15
N PRO A 260 17.77 -15.57 -31.29
CA PRO A 260 18.99 -14.76 -31.34
C PRO A 260 18.96 -13.56 -30.39
N ALA A 261 20.08 -13.28 -29.73
CA ALA A 261 20.20 -12.22 -28.72
C ALA A 261 19.75 -10.83 -29.21
N TYR A 262 20.05 -10.47 -30.46
CA TYR A 262 19.66 -9.16 -31.02
C TYR A 262 18.14 -8.98 -31.15
N LYS A 263 17.41 -10.04 -31.53
CA LYS A 263 15.94 -10.02 -31.60
C LYS A 263 15.34 -9.92 -30.21
N ARG A 264 15.87 -10.71 -29.27
CA ARG A 264 15.45 -10.71 -27.86
C ARG A 264 15.66 -9.33 -27.22
N PHE A 265 16.80 -8.70 -27.47
CA PHE A 265 17.06 -7.33 -27.04
C PHE A 265 16.05 -6.33 -27.62
N LEU A 266 15.71 -6.44 -28.90
CA LEU A 266 14.72 -5.58 -29.54
C LEU A 266 13.31 -5.76 -28.95
N TYR A 267 12.88 -6.99 -28.67
CA TYR A 267 11.58 -7.25 -28.04
C TYR A 267 11.50 -6.71 -26.60
N TYR A 268 12.56 -6.88 -25.81
CA TYR A 268 12.57 -6.35 -24.44
C TYR A 268 12.67 -4.82 -24.40
N THR A 269 13.44 -4.21 -25.30
CA THR A 269 13.53 -2.74 -25.36
C THR A 269 12.25 -2.10 -25.85
N SER A 270 11.56 -2.69 -26.83
CA SER A 270 10.26 -2.21 -27.30
C SER A 270 9.19 -2.35 -26.21
N SER A 271 9.17 -3.49 -25.51
CA SER A 271 8.27 -3.72 -24.38
C SER A 271 8.51 -2.73 -23.23
N PHE A 272 9.77 -2.58 -22.80
CA PHE A 272 10.14 -1.65 -21.75
C PHE A 272 9.71 -0.21 -22.11
N SER A 273 9.92 0.20 -23.36
CA SER A 273 9.51 1.53 -23.83
C SER A 273 8.00 1.75 -23.75
N ILE A 274 7.19 0.73 -24.11
CA ILE A 274 5.72 0.78 -24.00
C ILE A 274 5.29 0.86 -22.54
N VAL A 275 5.91 0.07 -21.65
CA VAL A 275 5.60 0.13 -20.20
C VAL A 275 5.92 1.51 -19.63
N VAL A 276 7.08 2.09 -19.96
CA VAL A 276 7.46 3.45 -19.53
C VAL A 276 6.47 4.49 -20.05
N LEU A 277 6.05 4.40 -21.31
CA LEU A 277 5.03 5.29 -21.87
C LEU A 277 3.71 5.20 -21.09
N MET A 278 3.28 3.98 -20.74
CA MET A 278 2.07 3.77 -19.94
C MET A 278 2.19 4.32 -18.52
N VAL A 279 3.37 4.21 -17.90
CA VAL A 279 3.63 4.84 -16.60
C VAL A 279 3.55 6.37 -16.70
N LEU A 280 4.10 6.98 -17.76
CA LEU A 280 3.97 8.42 -17.99
C LEU A 280 2.52 8.86 -18.21
N LEU A 281 1.73 8.05 -18.93
CA LEU A 281 0.28 8.27 -19.08
C LEU A 281 -0.42 8.27 -17.71
N VAL A 282 -0.12 7.30 -16.84
CA VAL A 282 -0.66 7.24 -15.48
C VAL A 282 -0.33 8.52 -14.70
N LEU A 283 0.92 8.98 -14.74
CA LEU A 283 1.33 10.23 -14.08
C LEU A 283 0.56 11.45 -14.61
N ALA A 284 0.32 11.52 -15.93
CA ALA A 284 -0.47 12.58 -16.54
C ALA A 284 -1.94 12.54 -16.08
N VAL A 285 -2.54 11.36 -16.01
CA VAL A 285 -3.91 11.17 -15.50
C VAL A 285 -4.01 11.59 -14.02
N VAL A 286 -3.06 11.18 -13.18
CA VAL A 286 -3.04 11.59 -11.77
C VAL A 286 -2.87 13.09 -11.62
N ALA A 287 -2.00 13.73 -12.42
CA ALA A 287 -1.89 15.18 -12.47
C ALA A 287 -3.22 15.85 -12.88
N GLY A 288 -3.92 15.28 -13.86
CA GLY A 288 -5.27 15.71 -14.25
C GLY A 288 -6.28 15.63 -13.12
N ILE A 289 -6.28 14.56 -12.31
CA ILE A 289 -7.15 14.41 -11.13
C ILE A 289 -6.83 15.47 -10.07
N VAL A 290 -5.56 15.80 -9.85
CA VAL A 290 -5.18 16.90 -8.96
C VAL A 290 -5.73 18.23 -9.48
N ILE A 291 -5.52 18.52 -10.77
CA ILE A 291 -6.02 19.76 -11.39
C ILE A 291 -7.54 19.86 -11.26
N TYR A 292 -8.26 18.76 -11.49
CA TYR A 292 -9.70 18.67 -11.24
C TYR A 292 -10.06 19.03 -9.79
N ARG A 293 -9.37 18.48 -8.79
CA ARG A 293 -9.63 18.82 -7.38
C ARG A 293 -9.37 20.29 -7.09
N LEU A 294 -8.33 20.87 -7.68
CA LEU A 294 -8.00 22.29 -7.53
C LEU A 294 -9.06 23.18 -8.20
N SER A 295 -9.49 22.86 -9.42
CA SER A 295 -10.48 23.63 -10.15
C SER A 295 -11.85 23.58 -9.49
N VAL A 296 -12.30 22.41 -9.03
CA VAL A 296 -13.55 22.27 -8.28
C VAL A 296 -13.47 23.02 -6.95
N SER A 297 -12.36 22.91 -6.22
CA SER A 297 -12.16 23.67 -4.98
C SER A 297 -12.20 25.19 -5.20
N ALA A 298 -11.67 25.67 -6.34
CA ALA A 298 -11.74 27.07 -6.74
C ALA A 298 -13.17 27.49 -7.15
N ALA A 299 -13.91 26.64 -7.87
CA ALA A 299 -15.31 26.88 -8.21
C ALA A 299 -16.21 26.98 -6.95
N PHE A 300 -15.96 26.16 -5.93
CA PHE A 300 -16.66 26.31 -4.65
C PHE A 300 -16.32 27.63 -3.94
N ASN A 301 -15.16 28.23 -4.18
CA ASN A 301 -14.81 29.53 -3.60
C ASN A 301 -15.54 30.70 -4.26
N THR A 302 -16.13 30.53 -5.44
CA THR A 302 -16.96 31.57 -6.09
C THR A 302 -18.42 31.52 -5.66
N ILE A 303 -18.83 30.48 -4.94
CA ILE A 303 -20.19 30.34 -4.39
C ILE A 303 -20.27 31.09 -3.07
N ASP A 304 -21.36 31.83 -2.85
CA ASP A 304 -21.59 32.56 -1.61
C ASP A 304 -21.54 31.65 -0.38
N ARG A 305 -20.86 32.13 0.66
CA ARG A 305 -20.60 31.38 1.89
C ARG A 305 -21.88 31.00 2.65
N GLU A 306 -22.95 31.76 2.46
CA GLU A 306 -24.26 31.53 3.10
C GLU A 306 -25.05 30.41 2.44
N MET A 307 -24.68 30.00 1.23
CA MET A 307 -25.34 28.90 0.55
C MET A 307 -24.98 27.58 1.24
N SER A 308 -25.99 26.77 1.56
CA SER A 308 -25.83 25.49 2.25
C SER A 308 -24.82 24.55 1.58
N ILE A 309 -24.66 24.66 0.25
CA ILE A 309 -23.73 23.88 -0.56
C ILE A 309 -22.26 24.17 -0.22
N TYR A 310 -21.90 25.41 0.15
CA TYR A 310 -20.52 25.78 0.51
C TYR A 310 -20.06 25.03 1.78
N ARG A 311 -20.96 24.80 2.74
CA ARG A 311 -20.68 24.06 3.98
C ARG A 311 -20.23 22.62 3.74
N TRP A 312 -20.72 21.99 2.67
CA TRP A 312 -20.40 20.60 2.32
C TRP A 312 -19.13 20.46 1.48
N LYS A 313 -18.50 21.56 1.06
CA LYS A 313 -17.23 21.59 0.32
C LYS A 313 -16.13 20.63 0.85
N PRO A 314 -15.79 20.60 2.16
CA PRO A 314 -14.72 19.72 2.67
C PRO A 314 -15.04 18.23 2.54
N ILE A 315 -16.30 17.87 2.28
CA ILE A 315 -16.76 16.49 2.11
C ILE A 315 -16.93 16.18 0.61
N ILE A 316 -17.58 17.07 -0.15
CA ILE A 316 -17.88 16.85 -1.57
C ILE A 316 -16.58 16.74 -2.39
N VAL A 317 -15.65 17.69 -2.26
CA VAL A 317 -14.46 17.73 -3.13
C VAL A 317 -13.56 16.49 -2.98
N PRO A 318 -13.28 15.98 -1.76
CA PRO A 318 -12.53 14.74 -1.62
C PRO A 318 -13.29 13.50 -2.08
N ILE A 319 -14.60 13.40 -1.82
CA ILE A 319 -15.42 12.23 -2.18
C ILE A 319 -15.55 12.13 -3.71
N THR A 320 -15.93 13.21 -4.40
CA THR A 320 -16.04 13.18 -5.86
C THR A 320 -14.70 12.89 -6.50
N GLY A 321 -13.62 13.52 -5.99
CA GLY A 321 -12.26 13.25 -6.43
C GLY A 321 -11.77 11.83 -6.13
N ALA A 322 -12.31 11.14 -5.13
CA ALA A 322 -11.98 9.74 -4.84
C ALA A 322 -12.76 8.78 -5.74
N LEU A 323 -14.05 9.05 -5.98
CA LEU A 323 -14.90 8.26 -6.87
C LEU A 323 -14.42 8.31 -8.32
N ILE A 324 -14.09 9.50 -8.83
CA ILE A 324 -13.52 9.65 -10.19
C ILE A 324 -12.21 8.89 -10.30
N ASN A 325 -11.33 9.00 -9.29
CA ASN A 325 -10.08 8.26 -9.27
C ASN A 325 -10.30 6.73 -9.28
N LEU A 326 -11.29 6.23 -8.53
CA LEU A 326 -11.67 4.81 -8.53
C LEU A 326 -12.20 4.35 -9.89
N ILE A 327 -13.07 5.13 -10.53
CA ILE A 327 -13.58 4.75 -11.86
C ILE A 327 -12.42 4.69 -12.88
N ILE A 328 -11.53 5.67 -12.84
CA ILE A 328 -10.37 5.72 -13.73
C ILE A 328 -9.42 4.55 -13.48
N ILE A 329 -9.13 4.16 -12.23
CA ILE A 329 -8.24 3.02 -11.97
C ILE A 329 -8.81 1.73 -12.54
N LEU A 330 -10.11 1.49 -12.34
CA LEU A 330 -10.75 0.25 -12.79
C LEU A 330 -10.70 0.13 -14.31
N ILE A 331 -10.99 1.23 -15.03
CA ILE A 331 -10.93 1.27 -16.49
C ILE A 331 -9.48 1.07 -16.98
N LEU A 332 -8.53 1.81 -16.42
CA LEU A 332 -7.14 1.76 -16.90
C LEU A 332 -6.48 0.41 -16.58
N GLN A 333 -6.80 -0.19 -15.43
CA GLN A 333 -6.34 -1.53 -15.05
C GLN A 333 -6.84 -2.59 -16.03
N TYR A 334 -8.13 -2.56 -16.40
CA TYR A 334 -8.69 -3.49 -17.37
C TYR A 334 -7.95 -3.44 -18.71
N PHE A 335 -7.71 -2.24 -19.25
CA PHE A 335 -6.98 -2.10 -20.51
C PHE A 335 -5.50 -2.48 -20.37
N TYR A 336 -4.86 -2.15 -19.25
CA TYR A 336 -3.46 -2.46 -19.04
C TYR A 336 -3.21 -3.96 -18.89
N GLU A 337 -4.13 -4.71 -18.27
CA GLU A 337 -4.02 -6.16 -18.17
C GLU A 337 -3.97 -6.83 -19.55
N ILE A 338 -4.89 -6.44 -20.44
CA ILE A 338 -4.92 -6.92 -21.83
C ILE A 338 -3.60 -6.57 -22.54
N LEU A 339 -3.14 -5.33 -22.39
CA LEU A 339 -1.89 -4.88 -22.99
C LEU A 339 -0.67 -5.62 -22.44
N ALA A 340 -0.60 -5.85 -21.13
CA ALA A 340 0.51 -6.52 -20.47
C ALA A 340 0.62 -7.98 -20.90
N ILE A 341 -0.50 -8.69 -21.04
CA ILE A 341 -0.55 -10.05 -21.60
C ILE A 341 -0.05 -10.04 -23.05
N TRP A 342 -0.57 -9.12 -23.87
CA TRP A 342 -0.14 -8.99 -25.26
C TRP A 342 1.37 -8.73 -25.38
N LEU A 343 1.88 -7.78 -24.60
CA LEU A 343 3.28 -7.38 -24.61
C LEU A 343 4.20 -8.52 -24.15
N THR A 344 3.81 -9.25 -23.11
CA THR A 344 4.58 -10.38 -22.58
C THR A 344 4.56 -11.57 -23.54
N ASN A 345 3.50 -11.72 -24.35
CA ASN A 345 3.46 -12.70 -25.44
C ASN A 345 4.40 -12.32 -26.60
N VAL A 346 4.54 -11.03 -26.92
CA VAL A 346 5.50 -10.52 -27.93
C VAL A 346 6.95 -10.73 -27.50
N GLU A 347 7.26 -10.62 -26.21
CA GLU A 347 8.60 -10.83 -25.66
C GLU A 347 9.14 -12.26 -25.79
N LEU A 348 8.25 -13.23 -26.08
CA LEU A 348 8.61 -14.62 -26.39
C LEU A 348 9.51 -15.27 -25.33
N HIS A 349 8.98 -15.35 -24.11
CA HIS A 349 9.63 -16.04 -22.99
C HIS A 349 9.75 -17.54 -23.21
N ARG A 350 10.85 -18.11 -22.70
CA ARG A 350 11.20 -19.53 -22.86
C ARG A 350 10.40 -20.44 -21.92
N THR A 351 10.30 -20.06 -20.65
CA THR A 351 9.65 -20.85 -19.58
C THR A 351 8.48 -20.06 -18.99
N ASP A 352 7.48 -20.76 -18.47
CA ASP A 352 6.31 -20.12 -17.84
C ASP A 352 6.69 -19.30 -16.62
N LYS A 353 7.64 -19.77 -15.82
CA LYS A 353 8.21 -18.99 -14.70
C LYS A 353 8.74 -17.62 -15.15
N SER A 354 9.48 -17.57 -16.27
CA SER A 354 10.00 -16.31 -16.79
C SER A 354 8.90 -15.42 -17.38
N TYR A 355 7.88 -16.02 -18.01
CA TYR A 355 6.71 -15.32 -18.52
C TYR A 355 5.90 -14.67 -17.39
N GLU A 356 5.54 -15.46 -16.37
CA GLU A 356 4.79 -15.02 -15.19
C GLU A 356 5.56 -13.97 -14.39
N ALA A 357 6.88 -14.14 -14.21
CA ALA A 357 7.71 -13.14 -13.55
C ALA A 357 7.71 -11.80 -14.31
N SER A 358 7.86 -11.85 -15.64
CA SER A 358 7.84 -10.65 -16.47
C SER A 358 6.46 -9.98 -16.49
N LEU A 359 5.37 -10.76 -16.58
CA LEU A 359 4.00 -10.24 -16.48
C LEU A 359 3.76 -9.58 -15.12
N THR A 360 4.18 -10.24 -14.04
CA THR A 360 4.07 -9.75 -12.65
C THR A 360 4.81 -8.42 -12.49
N ILE A 361 6.05 -8.30 -12.98
CA ILE A 361 6.82 -7.05 -12.92
C ILE A 361 6.10 -5.91 -13.66
N LYS A 362 5.58 -6.16 -14.86
CA LYS A 362 4.83 -5.15 -15.62
C LYS A 362 3.57 -4.69 -14.89
N MET A 363 2.75 -5.64 -14.44
CA MET A 363 1.54 -5.36 -13.65
C MET A 363 1.87 -4.60 -12.36
N PHE A 364 2.92 -5.02 -11.64
CA PHE A 364 3.37 -4.37 -10.43
C PHE A 364 3.82 -2.93 -10.69
N LEU A 365 4.65 -2.67 -11.70
CA LEU A 365 5.14 -1.32 -12.02
C LEU A 365 3.98 -0.37 -12.34
N PHE A 366 2.99 -0.81 -13.10
CA PHE A 366 1.81 -0.01 -13.41
C PHE A 366 0.97 0.27 -12.16
N GLN A 367 0.65 -0.76 -11.38
CA GLN A 367 -0.15 -0.63 -10.15
C GLN A 367 0.55 0.23 -9.09
N PHE A 368 1.86 0.06 -8.94
CA PHE A 368 2.69 0.85 -8.03
C PHE A 368 2.60 2.34 -8.35
N HIS A 369 2.83 2.73 -9.60
CA HIS A 369 2.77 4.14 -9.97
C HIS A 369 1.34 4.67 -9.83
N PHE A 370 0.32 3.89 -10.14
CA PHE A 370 -1.05 4.36 -9.95
C PHE A 370 -1.36 4.67 -8.47
N VAL A 371 -1.09 3.72 -7.56
CA VAL A 371 -1.44 3.85 -6.15
C VAL A 371 -0.60 4.93 -5.46
N TYR A 372 0.72 4.91 -5.64
CA TYR A 372 1.62 5.76 -4.87
C TYR A 372 1.78 7.16 -5.48
N SER A 373 1.64 7.34 -6.79
CA SER A 373 1.82 8.67 -7.41
C SER A 373 0.78 9.68 -6.93
N ILE A 374 -0.43 9.24 -6.57
CA ILE A 374 -1.45 10.11 -5.97
C ILE A 374 -0.95 10.68 -4.64
N ILE A 375 -0.38 9.83 -3.77
CA ILE A 375 0.15 10.23 -2.47
C ILE A 375 1.31 11.20 -2.65
N PHE A 376 2.25 10.88 -3.56
CA PHE A 376 3.40 11.73 -3.88
C PHE A 376 2.99 13.07 -4.48
N LEU A 377 2.03 13.08 -5.40
CA LEU A 377 1.55 14.30 -6.05
C LEU A 377 0.78 15.16 -5.06
N VAL A 378 -0.13 14.60 -4.27
CA VAL A 378 -0.84 15.34 -3.22
C VAL A 378 0.15 15.99 -2.25
N ARG A 379 1.15 15.25 -1.75
CA ARG A 379 2.16 15.81 -0.84
C ARG A 379 3.06 16.84 -1.53
N SER A 380 3.52 16.57 -2.75
CA SER A 380 4.36 17.49 -3.54
C SER A 380 3.64 18.80 -3.83
N LEU A 381 2.37 18.75 -4.24
CA LEU A 381 1.55 19.92 -4.56
C LEU A 381 1.18 20.75 -3.32
N ILE A 382 0.83 20.10 -2.20
CA ILE A 382 0.66 20.80 -0.92
C ILE A 382 2.00 21.42 -0.46
N SER A 383 3.11 20.72 -0.70
CA SER A 383 4.48 21.23 -0.52
C SER A 383 4.98 22.08 -1.70
N ARG A 384 4.12 22.61 -2.55
CA ARG A 384 4.45 23.59 -3.60
C ARG A 384 3.40 24.71 -3.67
N VAL A 385 2.88 25.11 -2.51
CA VAL A 385 2.55 26.51 -2.26
C VAL A 385 3.82 27.34 -2.59
N PRO A 386 3.73 28.40 -3.42
CA PRO A 386 4.87 29.12 -3.99
C PRO A 386 5.94 29.47 -2.95
N ARG A 387 7.22 29.43 -3.35
CA ARG A 387 8.39 29.65 -2.45
C ARG A 387 8.27 30.93 -1.63
N ASN A 388 7.65 31.98 -2.18
CA ASN A 388 7.44 33.26 -1.52
C ASN A 388 6.47 33.13 -0.34
N VAL A 389 5.39 32.37 -0.51
CA VAL A 389 4.40 32.10 0.54
C VAL A 389 4.94 31.12 1.58
N ARG A 390 5.76 30.12 1.21
CA ARG A 390 6.42 29.24 2.19
C ARG A 390 7.55 29.93 2.95
N ALA A 391 8.31 30.82 2.32
CA ALA A 391 9.34 31.60 2.99
C ALA A 391 8.70 32.53 4.03
N GLN A 392 7.55 33.15 3.71
CA GLN A 392 6.77 33.92 4.67
C GLN A 392 6.13 33.04 5.75
N LEU A 393 5.52 31.91 5.40
CA LEU A 393 4.90 31.01 6.39
C LEU A 393 5.94 30.35 7.32
N ASN A 394 7.12 29.98 6.80
CA ASN A 394 8.21 29.43 7.59
C ASN A 394 8.90 30.51 8.44
N ARG A 395 9.02 31.75 7.96
CA ARG A 395 9.45 32.89 8.80
C ARG A 395 8.45 33.17 9.91
N CYS A 396 7.15 33.19 9.61
CA CYS A 396 6.10 33.33 10.63
C CYS A 396 6.11 32.13 11.60
N ARG A 397 6.33 30.91 11.13
CA ARG A 397 6.44 29.72 12.00
C ARG A 397 7.68 29.79 12.90
N TYR A 398 8.82 30.24 12.39
CA TYR A 398 10.04 30.45 13.18
C TYR A 398 9.90 31.60 14.18
N LEU A 399 9.26 32.70 13.79
CA LEU A 399 8.99 33.85 14.64
C LEU A 399 7.97 33.53 15.74
N VAL A 400 6.91 32.80 15.41
CA VAL A 400 5.96 32.28 16.41
C VAL A 400 6.69 31.32 17.34
N GLN A 401 7.52 30.41 16.83
CA GLN A 401 8.29 29.48 17.66
C GLN A 401 9.34 30.20 18.53
N GLN A 402 9.94 31.29 18.06
CA GLN A 402 10.79 32.18 18.87
C GLN A 402 10.00 32.99 19.89
N MET A 403 8.78 33.45 19.57
CA MET A 403 7.89 34.11 20.53
C MET A 403 7.46 33.15 21.64
N TYR A 404 7.13 31.90 21.31
CA TYR A 404 6.83 30.88 22.33
C TYR A 404 8.04 30.59 23.21
N TRP A 405 9.24 30.45 22.61
CA TRP A 405 10.47 30.25 23.38
C TRP A 405 10.83 31.45 24.27
N GLY A 406 10.62 32.67 23.76
CA GLY A 406 10.80 33.90 24.52
C GLY A 406 9.80 34.01 25.66
N ALA A 407 8.52 33.74 25.41
CA ALA A 407 7.47 33.75 26.44
C ALA A 407 7.72 32.72 27.56
N GLU A 408 8.23 31.53 27.23
CA GLU A 408 8.64 30.52 28.20
C GLU A 408 9.82 31.01 29.06
N LEU A 409 10.80 31.69 28.45
CA LEU A 409 11.93 32.33 29.15
C LEU A 409 11.50 33.47 30.08
N TYR A 410 10.56 34.31 29.66
CA TYR A 410 10.00 35.39 30.49
C TYR A 410 9.12 34.85 31.63
N ALA A 411 8.40 33.74 31.40
CA ALA A 411 7.62 33.06 32.44
C ALA A 411 8.51 32.43 33.53
N GLN A 412 9.73 31.99 33.17
CA GLN A 412 10.71 31.45 34.13
C GLN A 412 11.56 32.50 34.85
N ASN A 413 11.70 33.73 34.32
CA ASN A 413 12.54 34.78 34.91
C ASN A 413 11.89 36.19 34.82
N PRO A 414 11.03 36.58 35.77
CA PRO A 414 10.28 37.85 35.73
C PRO A 414 11.16 39.11 35.88
N ASN A 415 12.43 38.97 36.27
CA ASN A 415 13.37 40.09 36.41
C ASN A 415 13.89 40.63 35.06
N LEU A 416 13.69 39.90 33.95
CA LEU A 416 14.07 40.36 32.61
C LEU A 416 13.17 41.51 32.12
N ILE A 417 11.88 41.50 32.48
CA ILE A 417 10.89 42.52 32.10
C ILE A 417 11.30 43.91 32.63
N LYS A 418 11.75 43.98 33.89
CA LYS A 418 12.20 45.24 34.51
C LYS A 418 13.48 45.80 33.88
N LYS A 419 14.32 44.93 33.29
CA LYS A 419 15.57 45.34 32.67
C LYS A 419 15.33 45.94 31.28
N ASP A 420 14.36 45.39 30.55
CA ASP A 420 13.95 45.91 29.24
C ASP A 420 13.12 47.21 29.37
N GLU A 421 12.22 47.31 30.37
CA GLU A 421 11.49 48.56 30.65
C GLU A 421 12.42 49.73 30.99
N ASN A 422 13.47 49.49 31.77
CA ASN A 422 14.45 50.51 32.11
C ASN A 422 15.32 50.91 30.90
N ARG A 423 15.53 50.03 29.94
CA ARG A 423 16.29 50.34 28.72
C ARG A 423 15.47 51.23 27.76
N VAL A 424 14.19 50.92 27.58
CA VAL A 424 13.28 51.74 26.74
C VAL A 424 13.08 53.15 27.32
N ARG A 425 13.01 53.26 28.66
CA ARG A 425 12.85 54.55 29.34
C ARG A 425 14.09 55.47 29.23
N ILE A 426 15.28 54.89 29.03
CA ILE A 426 16.53 55.64 28.81
C ILE A 426 16.57 56.19 27.37
N ASP A 427 16.13 55.41 26.38
CA ASP A 427 16.09 55.85 24.97
C ASP A 427 15.02 56.94 24.71
N GLU A 428 13.91 56.97 25.47
CA GLU A 428 12.91 58.05 25.38
C GLU A 428 13.40 59.39 25.96
N GLN A 429 14.26 59.37 26.98
CA GLN A 429 14.81 60.61 27.56
C GLN A 429 15.86 61.28 26.68
N ASP A 430 16.61 60.50 25.88
CA ASP A 430 17.64 61.04 24.98
C ASP A 430 17.06 61.72 23.72
N HIS A 431 15.80 61.43 23.36
CA HIS A 431 15.14 61.99 22.18
C HIS A 431 14.42 63.34 22.40
N GLU A 432 14.25 63.80 23.64
CA GLU A 432 13.54 65.04 23.96
C GLU A 432 14.46 66.30 23.97
N TYR A 433 15.79 66.13 23.88
CA TYR A 433 16.74 67.25 23.97
C TYR A 433 17.10 67.92 22.63
N ASN A 434 16.82 67.30 21.46
CA ASN A 434 17.22 67.85 20.16
C ASN A 434 16.03 68.07 19.21
N ARG A 435 15.41 69.26 19.30
CA ARG A 435 14.46 69.71 18.28
C ARG A 435 14.53 71.22 18.03
N GLN A 436 15.68 71.72 17.56
CA GLN A 436 15.77 73.01 16.86
C GLN A 436 16.70 72.91 15.63
N SER A 437 16.14 73.28 14.46
CA SER A 437 16.76 73.60 13.16
C SER A 437 17.22 72.47 12.19
N ALA A 438 16.61 72.52 10.99
CA ALA A 438 17.03 72.05 9.66
C ALA A 438 17.03 70.54 9.26
N LEU A 439 16.29 70.22 8.19
CA LEU A 439 16.44 69.06 7.28
C LEU A 439 17.69 69.24 6.36
N PRO A 440 18.17 68.24 5.59
CA PRO A 440 18.23 66.78 5.78
C PRO A 440 19.62 66.15 5.45
N SER A 441 19.93 64.96 5.97
CA SER A 441 20.73 63.93 5.28
C SER A 441 20.64 62.57 6.00
N LEU A 442 20.39 61.52 5.23
CA LEU A 442 20.31 60.12 5.67
C LEU A 442 21.63 59.62 6.26
N MET A 443 21.58 58.88 7.38
CA MET A 443 22.02 57.47 7.41
C MET A 443 21.55 56.73 8.69
N THR A 444 20.66 55.76 8.45
CA THR A 444 20.60 54.39 9.01
C THR A 444 20.55 54.17 10.54
N ILE A 445 19.34 53.83 11.00
CA ILE A 445 19.06 52.90 12.11
C ILE A 445 18.40 51.65 11.48
N PRO A 446 18.71 50.41 11.91
CA PRO A 446 18.23 49.21 11.23
C PRO A 446 16.72 49.03 11.43
N ASN A 447 16.00 49.14 10.32
CA ASN A 447 14.62 48.68 10.16
C ASN A 447 14.56 47.15 10.27
N GLU A 448 14.32 46.59 11.45
CA GLU A 448 13.86 45.19 11.57
C GLU A 448 12.77 45.05 12.64
N LEU A 449 11.68 45.80 12.47
CA LEU A 449 10.34 45.44 12.96
C LEU A 449 9.30 46.21 12.14
N ASN A 450 9.41 46.07 10.81
CA ASN A 450 8.44 46.65 9.90
C ASN A 450 7.26 45.68 9.75
N PHE A 451 6.17 45.94 10.49
CA PHE A 451 4.90 45.22 10.35
C PHE A 451 4.22 45.46 8.98
N ASP A 452 4.75 46.38 8.15
CA ASP A 452 4.19 46.72 6.84
C ASP A 452 4.59 45.76 5.70
N ALA A 453 5.45 44.76 5.94
CA ALA A 453 5.82 43.79 4.90
C ALA A 453 4.73 42.75 4.55
N CYS A 454 3.56 42.80 5.20
CA CYS A 454 2.40 41.95 4.90
C CYS A 454 1.33 42.67 4.08
N VAL A 455 1.48 43.97 3.79
CA VAL A 455 0.43 44.78 3.16
C VAL A 455 1.03 45.57 2.01
N THR A 456 1.32 44.92 0.88
CA THR A 456 1.21 45.51 -0.47
C THR A 456 1.70 44.50 -1.53
N PRO A 457 0.90 44.22 -2.57
CA PRO A 457 1.40 43.67 -3.81
C PRO A 457 1.68 44.84 -4.77
N GLU A 458 2.94 45.17 -5.05
CA GLU A 458 3.29 45.89 -6.27
C GLU A 458 3.50 44.87 -7.40
N LEU A 459 2.91 45.18 -8.56
CA LEU A 459 2.71 44.35 -9.75
C LEU A 459 3.94 43.58 -10.26
#